data_AF-Q6U9W6-F1
#
_entry.id   AF-Q6U9W6-F1
#
_cell.length_a   1.000
_cell.length_b   1.000
_cell.length_c   1.000
_cell.angle_alpha   90.00
_cell.angle_beta   90.00
_cell.angle_gamma   90.00
#
_symmetry.space_group_name_H-M   'P 1'
#
loop_
_entity.id
_entity.type
_entity.pdbx_description
1 polymer ?
#
loop_
_entity_poly.entity_id
_entity_poly.type
_entity_poly.pdbx_seq_one_letter_code
_entity_poly.pdbx_strand_id
1 'polypeptide(L)' 'DDEVVLQCNATVLKEQLKLCLAAEGFGNRLCFLEPTSNAQ' A
#
# COMPACT_ATOMS: atom_id res chain seq x y z
N ASP A 1 -1.29 23.02 -0.57
CA ASP A 1 -2.04 21.77 -0.32
C ASP A 1 -1.18 20.63 -0.82
N ASP A 2 -0.74 19.77 0.10
CA ASP A 2 0.16 18.67 -0.21
C ASP A 2 -0.63 17.36 -0.25
N GLU A 3 -0.29 16.51 -1.23
CA GLU A 3 -0.83 15.15 -1.33
C GLU A 3 0.09 14.17 -0.60
N VAL A 4 -0.48 13.31 0.23
CA VAL A 4 0.25 12.33 1.04
C VAL A 4 -0.38 10.93 0.94
N VAL A 5 0.42 9.90 1.18
CA VAL A 5 -0.01 8.50 1.22
C VAL A 5 0.29 7.86 2.57
N LEU A 6 -0.51 6.86 2.95
CA LEU A 6 -0.24 6.03 4.12
C LEU A 6 0.58 4.80 3.70
N GLN A 7 1.74 4.60 4.34
CA GLN A 7 2.61 3.46 4.10
C GLN A 7 2.92 2.73 5.40
N CYS A 8 2.96 1.40 5.35
CA CYS A 8 3.51 0.56 6.40
C CYS A 8 4.58 -0.40 5.85
N ASN A 9 5.32 -1.02 6.77
CA ASN A 9 6.35 -2.00 6.47
C ASN A 9 6.08 -3.26 7.30
N ALA A 10 6.21 -4.43 6.68
CA ALA A 10 6.10 -5.72 7.35
C ALA A 10 7.15 -6.70 6.82
N THR A 11 7.71 -7.53 7.70
CA THR A 11 8.63 -8.60 7.29
C THR A 11 7.85 -9.82 6.84
N VAL A 12 8.01 -10.24 5.58
CA VAL A 12 7.39 -11.44 5.01
C VAL A 12 8.49 -12.24 4.31
N LEU A 13 8.57 -13.55 4.54
CA LEU A 13 9.63 -14.42 3.97
C LEU A 13 11.07 -13.92 4.23
N LYS A 14 11.30 -13.27 5.39
CA LYS A 14 12.56 -12.61 5.78
C LYS A 14 12.93 -11.38 4.96
N GLU A 15 12.03 -10.87 4.13
CA GLU A 15 12.21 -9.65 3.35
C GLU A 15 11.29 -8.53 3.85
N GLN A 16 11.73 -7.27 3.71
CA GLN A 16 10.90 -6.11 4.05
C GLN A 16 9.93 -5.81 2.91
N LEU A 17 8.63 -5.93 3.19
CA LEU A 17 7.56 -5.57 2.28
C LEU A 17 6.99 -4.21 2.66
N LYS A 18 7.11 -3.23 1.77
CA LYS A 18 6.47 -1.91 1.84
C LYS A 18 5.09 -2.00 1.21
N LEU A 19 4.09 -1.49 1.91
CA LEU A 19 2.69 -1.55 1.52
C LEU A 19 2.07 -0.15 1.69
N CYS A 20 1.33 0.32 0.69
CA CYS A 20 0.53 1.54 0.77
C CYS A 20 -0.96 1.19 0.95
N LEU A 21 -1.69 2.01 1.70
CA LEU A 21 -3.15 1.88 1.80
C LEU A 21 -3.81 2.49 0.56
N ALA A 22 -4.67 1.72 -0.11
CA ALA A 22 -5.40 2.15 -1.29
C ALA A 22 -6.88 1.73 -1.24
N ALA A 23 -7.72 2.39 -2.05
CA ALA A 23 -9.12 2.02 -2.26
C ALA A 23 -9.56 2.47 -3.66
N GLU A 24 -10.42 1.70 -4.32
CA GLU A 24 -10.99 2.04 -5.64
C GLU A 24 -12.13 3.07 -5.53
N GLY A 25 -12.92 2.99 -4.46
CA GLY A 25 -14.02 3.90 -4.18
C GLY A 25 -15.34 3.49 -4.85
N PHE A 26 -15.49 3.74 -6.14
CA PHE A 26 -16.69 3.30 -6.88
C PHE A 26 -16.51 1.84 -7.34
N GLY A 27 -17.51 0.99 -7.16
CA GLY A 27 -17.40 -0.45 -7.45
C GLY A 27 -16.75 -1.27 -6.33
N ASN A 28 -15.89 -0.67 -5.49
CA ASN A 28 -15.37 -1.31 -4.28
C ASN A 28 -15.11 -0.29 -3.16
N ARG A 29 -15.79 -0.48 -2.03
CA ARG A 29 -15.72 0.41 -0.85
C ARG A 29 -14.70 -0.05 0.20
N LEU A 30 -14.14 -1.25 0.06
CA LEU A 30 -13.11 -1.76 0.97
C LEU A 30 -11.73 -1.25 0.54
N CYS A 31 -10.89 -0.95 1.52
CA CYS A 31 -9.48 -0.66 1.26
C CYS A 31 -8.69 -1.96 1.06
N PHE A 32 -7.57 -1.86 0.37
CA PHE A 32 -6.61 -2.94 0.17
C PHE A 32 -5.17 -2.41 0.33
N LEU A 33 -4.20 -3.33 0.36
CA LEU A 33 -2.78 -3.01 0.53
C LEU A 33 -2.06 -3.20 -0.80
N GLU A 34 -1.49 -2.11 -1.32
CA GLU A 34 -0.74 -2.09 -2.58
C GLU A 34 0.77 -2.22 -2.29
N PRO A 35 1.46 -3.28 -2.74
CA PRO A 35 2.89 -3.45 -2.52
C PRO A 35 3.72 -2.48 -3.36
N THR A 36 4.68 -1.81 -2.72
CA THR A 36 5.57 -0.84 -3.38
C THR A 36 7.05 -1.26 -3.34
N SER A 37 7.37 -2.42 -2.75
CA SER A 37 8.74 -2.94 -2.66
C SER A 37 9.40 -3.29 -4.01
N ASN A 38 8.62 -3.53 -5.07
CA ASN A 38 9.13 -3.94 -6.39
C ASN A 38 8.84 -2.91 -7.49
N ALA A 39 8.75 -1.63 -7.11
CA ALA A 39 8.65 -0.54 -8.08
C ALA A 39 10.01 -0.36 -8.78
N GLN A 40 10.03 -0.54 -10.11
CA GLN A 40 11.16 -0.20 -10.98
C GLN A 40 11.04 1.25 -11.47
#